data_AF-A0A7S2PY36-F1
#
_entry.id   AF-A0A7S2PY36-F1
#
_cell.length_a   1.000
_cell.length_b   1.000
_cell.length_c   1.000
_cell.angle_alpha   90.00
_cell.angle_beta   90.00
_cell.angle_gamma   90.00
#
_symmetry.space_group_name_H-M   'P 1'
#
loop_
_entity.id
_entity.type
_entity.pdbx_description
1 polymer ?
#
loop_
_entity_poly.entity_id
_entity_poly.type
_entity_poly.pdbx_seq_one_letter_code
_entity_poly.pdbx_strand_id
1 'polypeptide(L)'
;MMMMRPSLAALLLHLTIIAISHAIYLDIHVPLPNDDCVMTQTLRANELLRSYSSNQNYDSEQVDLFSRHVPHITLFLADFDLELDDSNASESLSQLNVTKVDSFLAAISTINFTQVIQGLDCTVSLSTQSFIVEHNDDSNNNDKFYTINGAFTMLNVQNTPCLKALSSAILEPVESFVKRPIIVPSWAASLPEPERSAAIYRSRKYGSPNVKEGFLPHLTVGFDDPSRGSAASATYHHSSHADMNSETSMQWRENAMEQWNEGFALLMNDGCGSKVKGIAVGRNSIGGTVLANSRMRYWKVGNDLFLPHEHEAQAV
;
A
#
# COMPACT_ATOMS: atom_id res chain seq x y z
N MET A 1 -47.22 45.95 8.40
CA MET A 1 -46.38 45.89 7.19
C MET A 1 -45.05 45.27 7.61
N MET A 2 -44.94 43.94 7.51
CA MET A 2 -43.82 43.15 8.02
C MET A 2 -43.03 42.62 6.80
N MET A 3 -41.82 43.13 6.59
CA MET A 3 -40.92 42.67 5.52
C MET A 3 -40.18 41.42 5.99
N MET A 4 -40.57 40.25 5.46
CA MET A 4 -39.75 39.04 5.54
C MET A 4 -38.53 39.21 4.62
N ARG A 5 -37.33 39.12 5.21
CA ARG A 5 -36.06 39.16 4.48
C ARG A 5 -35.85 37.83 3.75
N PRO A 6 -35.59 37.83 2.43
CA PRO A 6 -35.29 36.60 1.70
C PRO A 6 -33.90 36.06 2.08
N SER A 7 -33.91 34.83 2.57
CA SER A 7 -32.96 33.76 2.23
C SER A 7 -31.47 33.95 2.57
N LEU A 8 -31.14 33.82 3.87
CA LEU A 8 -29.81 33.35 4.30
C LEU A 8 -29.64 31.82 4.07
N ALA A 9 -30.76 31.11 3.86
CA ALA A 9 -30.80 29.65 3.68
C ALA A 9 -30.28 29.18 2.30
N ALA A 10 -30.35 30.01 1.25
CA ALA A 10 -29.83 29.63 -0.07
C ALA A 10 -28.29 29.75 -0.18
N LEU A 11 -27.63 30.57 0.65
CA LEU A 11 -26.17 30.70 0.62
C LEU A 11 -25.46 29.55 1.34
N LEU A 12 -26.13 28.89 2.30
CA LEU A 12 -25.59 27.75 3.05
C LEU A 12 -25.72 26.41 2.31
N LEU A 13 -26.59 26.31 1.29
CA LEU A 13 -26.82 25.08 0.53
C LEU A 13 -25.90 24.92 -0.70
N HIS A 14 -25.11 25.94 -1.06
CA HIS A 14 -24.17 25.89 -2.19
C HIS A 14 -22.71 25.57 -1.82
N LEU A 15 -22.43 25.25 -0.55
CA LEU A 15 -21.06 25.07 -0.04
C LEU A 15 -20.68 23.61 0.27
N THR A 16 -21.52 22.63 -0.08
CA THR A 16 -21.28 21.21 0.23
C THR A 16 -21.45 20.28 -0.97
N ILE A 17 -21.10 20.75 -2.17
CA ILE A 17 -20.73 19.83 -3.26
C ILE A 17 -19.21 19.83 -3.31
N ILE A 18 -18.59 19.21 -2.30
CA ILE A 18 -17.20 18.78 -2.43
C ILE A 18 -17.26 17.67 -3.47
N ALA A 19 -16.96 18.01 -4.73
CA ALA A 19 -16.77 17.02 -5.76
C ALA A 19 -15.69 16.05 -5.26
N ILE A 20 -16.10 14.82 -4.95
CA ILE A 20 -15.19 13.75 -4.58
C ILE A 20 -14.49 13.38 -5.87
N SER A 21 -13.42 14.11 -6.19
CA SER A 21 -12.50 13.74 -7.25
C SER A 21 -11.86 12.43 -6.81
N HIS A 22 -12.21 11.35 -7.51
CA HIS A 22 -11.54 10.06 -7.37
C HIS A 22 -10.05 10.33 -7.61
N ALA A 23 -9.18 9.85 -6.72
CA ALA A 23 -7.75 9.96 -6.95
C ALA A 23 -7.29 8.67 -7.61
N ILE A 24 -6.40 8.77 -8.60
CA ILE A 24 -5.62 7.60 -9.00
C ILE A 24 -4.53 7.41 -7.97
N TYR A 25 -4.64 6.29 -7.28
CA TYR A 25 -3.57 5.74 -6.48
C TYR A 25 -2.56 5.10 -7.43
N LEU A 26 -1.38 5.70 -7.58
CA LEU A 26 -0.24 5.03 -8.20
C LEU A 26 0.69 4.53 -7.11
N ASP A 27 1.23 3.33 -7.33
CA ASP A 27 2.26 2.74 -6.48
C ASP A 27 3.59 2.71 -7.23
N ILE A 28 4.59 3.38 -6.67
CA ILE A 28 5.99 3.21 -7.06
C ILE A 28 6.62 2.16 -6.15
N HIS A 29 7.00 1.02 -6.71
CA HIS A 29 7.36 -0.17 -5.96
C HIS A 29 8.59 -0.91 -6.49
N VAL A 30 9.09 -1.83 -5.68
CA VAL A 30 10.06 -2.87 -6.07
C VAL A 30 9.30 -4.18 -6.31
N PRO A 31 9.16 -4.64 -7.56
CA PRO A 31 8.64 -5.97 -7.84
C PRO A 31 9.58 -7.05 -7.27
N LEU A 32 9.01 -8.12 -6.72
CA LEU A 32 9.81 -9.28 -6.33
C LEU A 32 10.20 -10.11 -7.57
N PRO A 33 11.46 -10.56 -7.70
CA PRO A 33 11.86 -11.56 -8.69
C PRO A 33 11.11 -12.89 -8.57
N ASN A 34 10.76 -13.51 -9.70
CA ASN A 34 9.98 -14.76 -9.73
C ASN A 34 10.69 -15.97 -9.10
N ASP A 35 12.02 -15.98 -9.10
CA ASP A 35 12.83 -17.15 -8.71
C ASP A 35 13.54 -16.96 -7.37
N ASP A 36 12.97 -16.14 -6.47
CA ASP A 36 13.58 -15.89 -5.15
C ASP A 36 12.75 -16.43 -3.97
N CYS A 37 13.44 -16.57 -2.83
CA CYS A 37 12.84 -17.08 -1.61
C CYS A 37 11.75 -16.14 -1.06
N VAL A 38 11.94 -14.83 -1.11
CA VAL A 38 11.00 -13.84 -0.56
C VAL A 38 9.68 -13.90 -1.32
N MET A 39 9.72 -13.94 -2.66
CA MET A 39 8.59 -14.17 -3.56
C MET A 39 7.86 -15.45 -3.19
N THR A 40 8.59 -16.56 -3.07
CA THR A 40 8.01 -17.86 -2.71
C THR A 40 7.26 -17.80 -1.38
N GLN A 41 7.85 -17.18 -0.35
CA GLN A 41 7.20 -17.05 0.95
C GLN A 41 6.01 -16.08 0.93
N THR A 42 6.08 -15.05 0.09
CA THR A 42 4.98 -14.09 -0.11
C THR A 42 3.77 -14.77 -0.76
N LEU A 43 4.01 -15.57 -1.81
CA LEU A 43 2.97 -16.38 -2.45
C LEU A 43 2.38 -17.41 -1.48
N ARG A 44 3.23 -18.09 -0.71
CA ARG A 44 2.79 -19.06 0.31
C ARG A 44 1.90 -18.42 1.39
N ALA A 45 2.24 -17.21 1.86
CA ALA A 45 1.41 -16.50 2.82
C ALA A 45 0.02 -16.18 2.25
N ASN A 46 -0.03 -15.66 1.02
CA ASN A 46 -1.30 -15.38 0.33
C ASN A 46 -2.12 -16.65 0.08
N GLU A 47 -1.48 -17.75 -0.32
CA GLU A 47 -2.15 -19.04 -0.50
C GLU A 47 -2.81 -19.54 0.80
N LEU A 48 -2.09 -19.47 1.92
CA LEU A 48 -2.63 -19.87 3.22
C LEU A 48 -3.82 -19.00 3.63
N LEU A 49 -3.70 -17.67 3.52
CA LEU A 49 -4.81 -16.76 3.81
C LEU A 49 -6.05 -17.10 2.97
N ARG A 50 -5.89 -17.28 1.66
CA ARG A 50 -7.00 -17.63 0.77
C ARG A 50 -7.59 -19.01 1.07
N SER A 51 -6.77 -19.99 1.40
CA SER A 51 -7.21 -21.33 1.80
C SER A 51 -8.08 -21.26 3.06
N TYR A 52 -7.63 -20.57 4.11
CA TYR A 52 -8.40 -20.39 5.34
C TYR A 52 -9.69 -19.60 5.11
N SER A 53 -9.63 -18.49 4.36
CA SER A 53 -10.79 -17.69 3.98
C SER A 53 -11.86 -18.55 3.32
N SER A 54 -11.48 -19.36 2.32
CA SER A 54 -12.39 -20.25 1.59
C SER A 54 -13.03 -21.34 2.45
N ASN A 55 -12.26 -21.96 3.35
CA ASN A 55 -12.75 -23.02 4.24
C ASN A 55 -13.79 -22.52 5.25
N GLN A 56 -13.71 -21.25 5.61
CA GLN A 56 -14.63 -20.61 6.54
C GLN A 56 -15.87 -20.02 5.85
N ASN A 57 -16.00 -20.20 4.53
CA ASN A 57 -17.03 -19.57 3.70
C ASN A 57 -17.01 -18.02 3.80
N TYR A 58 -15.84 -17.45 4.12
CA TYR A 58 -15.58 -16.02 4.05
C TYR A 58 -14.91 -15.77 2.70
N ASP A 59 -15.62 -15.21 1.73
CA ASP A 59 -14.99 -14.72 0.49
C ASP A 59 -14.49 -13.28 0.71
N SER A 60 -13.69 -13.11 1.77
CA SER A 60 -13.24 -11.81 2.25
C SER A 60 -11.85 -11.44 1.74
N GLU A 61 -10.95 -12.43 1.58
CA GLU A 61 -9.59 -12.21 1.11
C GLU A 61 -9.56 -11.81 -0.38
N GLN A 62 -9.25 -10.54 -0.64
CA GLN A 62 -9.29 -9.98 -1.99
C GLN A 62 -7.94 -9.97 -2.71
N VAL A 63 -6.85 -10.11 -1.96
CA VAL A 63 -5.52 -10.17 -2.56
C VAL A 63 -5.34 -11.55 -3.18
N ASP A 64 -5.14 -11.54 -4.49
CA ASP A 64 -4.79 -12.70 -5.30
C ASP A 64 -3.44 -12.44 -5.97
N LEU A 65 -2.35 -12.94 -5.37
CA LEU A 65 -0.99 -12.79 -5.88
C LEU A 65 -0.64 -13.77 -7.00
N PHE A 66 -1.55 -14.71 -7.33
CA PHE A 66 -1.32 -15.73 -8.35
C PHE A 66 -1.88 -15.34 -9.71
N SER A 67 -2.89 -14.46 -9.75
CA SER A 67 -3.56 -14.11 -11.00
C SER A 67 -3.88 -12.63 -11.19
N ARG A 68 -4.09 -11.86 -10.11
CA ARG A 68 -4.60 -10.48 -10.21
C ARG A 68 -3.60 -9.42 -9.78
N HIS A 69 -2.76 -9.72 -8.80
CA HIS A 69 -1.88 -8.76 -8.15
C HIS A 69 -0.42 -9.17 -8.25
N VAL A 70 0.48 -8.19 -8.23
CA VAL A 70 1.93 -8.40 -8.25
C VAL A 70 2.47 -8.35 -6.81
N PRO A 71 3.25 -9.34 -6.36
CA PRO A 71 4.02 -9.22 -5.13
C PRO A 71 5.09 -8.13 -5.25
N HIS A 72 5.03 -7.11 -4.38
CA HIS A 72 5.96 -5.97 -4.44
C HIS A 72 6.08 -5.27 -3.08
N ILE A 73 7.17 -4.51 -2.94
CA ILE A 73 7.39 -3.59 -1.82
C ILE A 73 7.05 -2.18 -2.28
N THR A 74 6.06 -1.55 -1.67
CA THR A 74 5.71 -0.14 -1.92
C THR A 74 6.85 0.77 -1.44
N LEU A 75 7.43 1.56 -2.34
CA LEU A 75 8.41 2.60 -1.99
C LEU A 75 7.73 3.94 -1.73
N PHE A 76 6.70 4.26 -2.51
CA PHE A 76 5.93 5.48 -2.38
C PHE A 76 4.52 5.31 -2.94
N LEU A 77 3.53 5.62 -2.10
CA LEU A 77 2.11 5.60 -2.42
C LEU A 77 1.53 6.97 -2.04
N ALA A 78 0.89 7.63 -3.01
CA ALA A 78 0.21 8.91 -2.83
C ALA A 78 -0.91 9.07 -3.87
N ASP A 79 -1.77 10.05 -3.62
CA ASP A 79 -2.72 10.54 -4.62
C ASP A 79 -2.01 11.49 -5.58
N PHE A 80 -2.05 11.17 -6.88
CA PHE A 80 -1.47 12.03 -7.92
C PHE A 80 -2.57 12.70 -8.76
N ASP A 81 -2.35 13.96 -9.11
CA ASP A 81 -3.20 14.72 -10.05
C ASP A 81 -2.77 14.38 -11.48
N LEU A 82 -3.24 13.24 -11.98
CA LEU A 82 -2.94 12.73 -13.32
C LEU A 82 -4.18 12.55 -14.19
N GLU A 83 -5.34 12.97 -13.72
CA GLU A 83 -6.62 12.85 -14.42
C GLU A 83 -6.82 13.96 -15.46
N LEU A 84 -7.72 13.72 -16.40
CA LEU A 84 -8.31 14.79 -17.20
C LEU A 84 -9.10 15.73 -16.29
N ASP A 85 -9.03 17.03 -16.57
CA ASP A 85 -9.77 18.05 -15.84
C ASP A 85 -11.25 17.99 -16.27
N ASP A 86 -11.97 16.96 -15.83
CA ASP A 86 -13.32 16.69 -16.31
C ASP A 86 -14.35 17.54 -15.57
N SER A 87 -14.62 18.71 -16.12
CA SER A 87 -15.83 19.50 -15.78
C SER A 87 -17.14 18.80 -16.14
N ASN A 88 -17.10 17.67 -16.87
CA ASN A 88 -18.27 16.97 -17.41
C ASN A 88 -18.25 15.43 -17.22
N ALA A 89 -17.40 14.88 -16.34
CA ALA A 89 -17.33 13.43 -16.16
C ALA A 89 -18.61 12.87 -15.51
N SER A 90 -19.50 12.32 -16.34
CA SER A 90 -20.34 11.20 -15.94
C SER A 90 -19.46 10.06 -15.46
N GLU A 91 -19.94 9.27 -14.49
CA GLU A 91 -19.33 8.18 -13.69
C GLU A 91 -18.39 7.14 -14.36
N SER A 92 -17.97 7.32 -15.60
CA SER A 92 -16.88 6.56 -16.22
C SER A 92 -15.59 6.76 -15.43
N LEU A 93 -14.91 5.65 -15.13
CA LEU A 93 -13.56 5.59 -14.56
C LEU A 93 -12.69 6.72 -15.10
N SER A 94 -12.14 7.55 -14.21
CA SER A 94 -11.35 8.71 -14.56
C SER A 94 -10.23 8.32 -15.53
N GLN A 95 -10.31 8.85 -16.75
CA GLN A 95 -9.30 8.59 -17.76
C GLN A 95 -8.03 9.34 -17.38
N LEU A 96 -6.89 8.65 -17.47
CA LEU A 96 -5.59 9.27 -17.26
C LEU A 96 -5.33 10.31 -18.36
N ASN A 97 -4.89 11.50 -17.95
CA ASN A 97 -4.31 12.46 -18.87
C ASN A 97 -2.91 11.96 -19.27
N VAL A 98 -2.81 11.44 -20.49
CA VAL A 98 -1.56 10.86 -21.04
C VAL A 98 -0.39 11.84 -20.92
N THR A 99 -0.59 13.13 -21.16
CA THR A 99 0.48 14.14 -21.05
C THR A 99 0.96 14.32 -19.60
N LYS A 100 0.04 14.34 -18.61
CA LYS A 100 0.42 14.39 -17.19
C LYS A 100 1.16 13.12 -16.79
N VAL A 101 0.69 11.95 -17.23
CA VAL A 101 1.33 10.64 -16.98
C VAL A 101 2.74 10.58 -17.57
N ASP A 102 2.91 10.97 -18.84
CA ASP A 102 4.22 10.97 -19.50
C ASP A 102 5.20 11.91 -18.78
N SER A 103 4.72 13.07 -18.35
CA SER A 103 5.52 14.02 -17.56
C SER A 103 5.93 13.45 -16.21
N PHE A 104 5.02 12.74 -15.53
CA PHE A 104 5.29 12.05 -14.27
C PHE A 104 6.33 10.94 -14.45
N LEU A 105 6.16 10.09 -15.46
CA LEU A 105 7.11 9.02 -15.78
C LEU A 105 8.48 9.57 -16.24
N ALA A 106 8.49 10.70 -16.95
CA ALA A 106 9.72 11.40 -17.32
C ALA A 106 10.46 11.93 -16.10
N ALA A 107 9.74 12.51 -15.12
CA ALA A 107 10.33 12.98 -13.87
C ALA A 107 11.01 11.85 -13.10
N ILE A 108 10.35 10.69 -12.94
CA ILE A 108 10.96 9.49 -12.33
C ILE A 108 12.19 9.03 -13.15
N SER A 109 12.11 9.10 -14.47
CA SER A 109 13.21 8.68 -15.37
C SER A 109 14.46 9.55 -15.26
N THR A 110 14.39 10.73 -14.64
CA THR A 110 15.58 11.54 -14.33
C THR A 110 16.41 10.96 -13.17
N ILE A 111 15.85 10.03 -12.39
CA ILE A 111 16.52 9.40 -11.27
C ILE A 111 17.45 8.30 -11.78
N ASN A 112 18.75 8.44 -11.52
CA ASN A 112 19.70 7.36 -11.73
C ASN A 112 19.66 6.40 -10.53
N PHE A 113 18.71 5.45 -10.53
CA PHE A 113 18.53 4.52 -9.42
C PHE A 113 19.78 3.67 -9.13
N THR A 114 20.57 3.30 -10.15
CA THR A 114 21.85 2.59 -9.96
C THR A 114 22.84 3.42 -9.14
N GLN A 115 22.91 4.74 -9.40
CA GLN A 115 23.73 5.65 -8.61
C GLN A 115 23.18 5.83 -7.19
N VAL A 116 21.85 5.92 -7.04
CA VAL A 116 21.19 6.07 -5.72
C VAL A 116 21.57 4.94 -4.77
N ILE A 117 21.70 3.72 -5.28
CA ILE A 117 22.00 2.54 -4.47
C ILE A 117 23.48 2.14 -4.47
N GLN A 118 24.36 2.93 -5.09
CA GLN A 118 25.77 2.58 -5.22
C GLN A 118 26.42 2.42 -3.84
N GLY A 119 26.98 1.24 -3.58
CA GLY A 119 27.63 0.92 -2.30
C GLY A 119 26.68 0.57 -1.15
N LEU A 120 25.37 0.49 -1.40
CA LEU A 120 24.38 0.02 -0.43
C LEU A 120 24.11 -1.47 -0.63
N ASP A 121 23.87 -2.20 0.46
CA ASP A 121 23.32 -3.55 0.33
C ASP A 121 21.81 -3.47 0.05
N CYS A 122 21.44 -3.90 -1.15
CA CYS A 122 20.06 -3.97 -1.61
C CYS A 122 19.47 -5.37 -1.52
N THR A 123 19.82 -6.09 -0.46
CA THR A 123 19.12 -7.31 -0.09
C THR A 123 17.77 -6.95 0.54
N VAL A 124 16.71 -7.51 0.00
CA VAL A 124 15.38 -7.59 0.60
C VAL A 124 15.34 -8.87 1.43
N SER A 125 14.96 -8.75 2.69
CA SER A 125 14.77 -9.86 3.62
C SER A 125 13.55 -9.58 4.48
N LEU A 126 12.92 -10.64 5.00
CA LEU A 126 11.86 -10.50 5.99
C LEU A 126 12.47 -10.21 7.36
N SER A 127 11.72 -9.50 8.20
CA SER A 127 12.16 -9.03 9.51
C SER A 127 11.14 -9.39 10.59
N THR A 128 11.59 -9.63 11.82
CA THR A 128 10.68 -9.76 12.97
C THR A 128 10.27 -8.41 13.56
N GLN A 129 10.85 -7.31 13.07
CA GLN A 129 10.51 -5.98 13.53
C GLN A 129 9.06 -5.65 13.18
N SER A 130 8.19 -5.65 14.20
CA SER A 130 6.79 -5.21 14.06
C SER A 130 6.73 -3.75 13.60
N PHE A 131 5.75 -3.45 12.74
CA PHE A 131 5.44 -2.07 12.32
C PHE A 131 4.73 -1.27 13.40
N ILE A 132 4.08 -1.96 14.32
CA ILE A 132 3.34 -1.34 15.41
C ILE A 132 4.30 -1.24 16.57
N VAL A 133 4.66 0.00 16.95
CA VAL A 133 5.33 0.30 18.21
C VAL A 133 4.29 0.08 19.31
N GLU A 134 4.00 -1.17 19.62
CA GLU A 134 3.11 -1.50 20.71
C GLU A 134 3.82 -1.26 22.03
N HIS A 135 3.15 -0.52 22.90
CA HIS A 135 3.62 -0.19 24.23
C HIS A 135 3.66 -1.46 25.09
N ASN A 136 4.87 -1.98 25.33
CA ASN A 136 5.23 -2.90 26.42
C ASN A 136 4.19 -3.99 26.74
N ASP A 137 3.79 -4.79 25.75
CA ASP A 137 3.25 -6.11 26.10
C ASP A 137 4.44 -7.06 26.21
N ASP A 138 4.82 -7.40 27.45
CA ASP A 138 5.97 -8.25 27.83
C ASP A 138 5.83 -9.72 27.33
N SER A 139 4.94 -9.98 26.38
CA SER A 139 4.79 -11.30 25.78
C SER A 139 5.98 -11.57 24.85
N ASN A 140 6.76 -12.60 25.19
CA ASN A 140 7.99 -13.07 24.55
C ASN A 140 7.89 -13.46 23.05
N ASN A 141 6.86 -13.03 22.31
CA ASN A 141 6.64 -13.39 20.91
C ASN A 141 7.37 -12.45 19.93
N ASN A 142 8.69 -12.33 20.10
CA ASN A 142 9.57 -11.51 19.26
C ASN A 142 9.82 -12.09 17.85
N ASP A 143 9.14 -13.17 17.46
CA ASP A 143 9.47 -13.95 16.26
C ASP A 143 8.38 -13.88 15.16
N LYS A 144 7.56 -12.83 15.15
CA LYS A 144 6.54 -12.65 14.10
C LYS A 144 7.10 -11.88 12.90
N PHE A 145 7.15 -12.54 11.75
CA PHE A 145 7.58 -11.94 10.48
C PHE A 145 6.43 -11.27 9.71
N TYR A 146 5.27 -11.10 10.36
CA TYR A 146 4.07 -10.53 9.77
C TYR A 146 3.40 -9.54 10.73
N THR A 147 2.56 -8.69 10.17
CA THR A 147 1.69 -7.77 10.90
C THR A 147 0.27 -7.89 10.35
N ILE A 148 -0.70 -7.99 11.25
CA ILE A 148 -2.12 -7.84 10.93
C ILE A 148 -2.55 -6.48 11.49
N ASN A 149 -3.03 -5.59 10.62
CA ASN A 149 -3.47 -4.25 11.03
C ASN A 149 -4.79 -3.92 10.36
N GLY A 150 -5.87 -4.01 11.13
CA GLY A 150 -7.24 -3.88 10.62
C GLY A 150 -7.49 -4.87 9.48
N ALA A 151 -7.83 -4.36 8.30
CA ALA A 151 -8.10 -5.15 7.11
C ALA A 151 -6.85 -5.78 6.45
N PHE A 152 -5.65 -5.33 6.80
CA PHE A 152 -4.42 -5.69 6.07
C PHE A 152 -3.65 -6.78 6.77
N THR A 153 -3.13 -7.73 5.99
CA THR A 153 -2.12 -8.69 6.42
C THR A 153 -0.86 -8.45 5.58
N MET A 154 0.26 -8.22 6.26
CA MET A 154 1.51 -7.79 5.65
C MET A 154 2.68 -8.63 6.17
N LEU A 155 3.64 -8.95 5.31
CA LEU A 155 4.95 -9.46 5.74
C LEU A 155 5.88 -8.29 6.02
N ASN A 156 6.59 -8.38 7.14
CA ASN A 156 7.51 -7.35 7.59
C ASN A 156 8.81 -7.44 6.78
N VAL A 157 9.20 -6.36 6.09
CA VAL A 157 10.46 -6.31 5.34
C VAL A 157 11.48 -5.50 6.11
N GLN A 158 12.74 -5.93 6.09
CA GLN A 158 13.83 -5.19 6.72
C GLN A 158 13.95 -3.78 6.10
N ASN A 159 13.92 -2.74 6.94
CA ASN A 159 14.11 -1.36 6.52
C ASN A 159 15.59 -1.05 6.26
N THR A 160 16.10 -1.49 5.11
CA THR A 160 17.50 -1.31 4.73
C THR A 160 17.78 0.12 4.26
N PRO A 161 19.03 0.62 4.42
CA PRO A 161 19.43 1.89 3.84
C PRO A 161 19.17 1.99 2.33
N CYS A 162 19.27 0.87 1.59
CA CYS A 162 18.96 0.83 0.16
C CYS A 162 17.48 1.16 -0.13
N LEU A 163 16.53 0.48 0.52
CA LEU A 163 15.11 0.72 0.29
C LEU A 163 14.71 2.15 0.69
N LYS A 164 15.25 2.64 1.82
CA LYS A 164 15.02 4.02 2.27
C LYS A 164 15.60 5.06 1.30
N ALA A 165 16.77 4.80 0.72
CA ALA A 165 17.37 5.67 -0.30
C ALA A 165 16.52 5.71 -1.58
N LEU A 166 16.07 4.54 -2.06
CA LEU A 166 15.18 4.44 -3.22
C LEU A 166 13.86 5.21 -2.99
N SER A 167 13.17 4.94 -1.89
CA SER A 167 11.94 5.68 -1.51
C SER A 167 12.19 7.19 -1.43
N SER A 168 13.29 7.60 -0.79
CA SER A 168 13.62 9.02 -0.62
C SER A 168 13.95 9.74 -1.92
N ALA A 169 14.57 9.07 -2.89
CA ALA A 169 14.97 9.64 -4.17
C ALA A 169 13.77 9.95 -5.08
N ILE A 170 12.64 9.27 -4.87
CA ILE A 170 11.41 9.45 -5.65
C ILE A 170 10.68 10.75 -5.28
N LEU A 171 10.73 11.16 -4.00
CA LEU A 171 9.81 12.14 -3.43
C LEU A 171 9.87 13.52 -4.09
N GLU A 172 11.08 14.03 -4.37
CA GLU A 172 11.26 15.37 -4.93
C GLU A 172 10.85 15.44 -6.42
N PRO A 173 11.31 14.53 -7.30
CA PRO A 173 10.89 14.53 -8.71
C PRO A 173 9.38 14.45 -8.92
N VAL A 174 8.65 13.79 -8.03
CA VAL A 174 7.19 13.59 -8.17
C VAL A 174 6.36 14.58 -7.35
N GLU A 175 6.97 15.47 -6.56
CA GLU A 175 6.26 16.33 -5.60
C GLU A 175 5.19 17.21 -6.27
N SER A 176 5.48 17.73 -7.47
CA SER A 176 4.58 18.60 -8.23
C SER A 176 3.34 17.87 -8.77
N PHE A 177 3.36 16.54 -8.82
CA PHE A 177 2.24 15.72 -9.29
C PHE A 177 1.34 15.27 -8.14
N VAL A 178 1.73 15.48 -6.88
CA VAL A 178 0.89 15.11 -5.73
C VAL A 178 -0.38 15.96 -5.73
N LYS A 179 -1.53 15.30 -5.63
CA LYS A 179 -2.84 15.92 -5.62
C LYS A 179 -3.01 16.83 -4.40
N ARG A 180 -3.56 18.03 -4.61
CA ARG A 180 -3.83 19.00 -3.54
C ARG A 180 -5.31 19.44 -3.57
N PRO A 181 -5.93 19.74 -2.40
CA PRO A 181 -5.36 19.67 -1.05
C PRO A 181 -5.14 18.22 -0.59
N ILE A 182 -4.08 17.99 0.21
CA ILE A 182 -3.76 16.67 0.73
C ILE A 182 -4.60 16.39 1.98
N ILE A 183 -5.32 15.26 1.95
CA ILE A 183 -6.06 14.75 3.10
C ILE A 183 -5.09 13.95 3.97
N VAL A 184 -4.84 14.44 5.19
CA VAL A 184 -4.01 13.70 6.16
C VAL A 184 -4.83 12.55 6.74
N PRO A 185 -4.33 11.30 6.74
CA PRO A 185 -5.04 10.18 7.34
C PRO A 185 -5.37 10.43 8.82
N SER A 186 -6.58 10.06 9.25
CA SER A 186 -7.05 10.34 10.61
C SER A 186 -6.19 9.71 11.70
N TRP A 187 -5.63 8.53 11.46
CA TRP A 187 -4.72 7.85 12.40
C TRP A 187 -3.43 8.63 12.66
N ALA A 188 -3.00 9.51 11.75
CA ALA A 188 -1.82 10.34 12.01
C ALA A 188 -2.07 11.25 13.22
N ALA A 189 -3.32 11.67 13.45
CA ALA A 189 -3.70 12.51 14.59
C ALA A 189 -3.68 11.76 15.94
N SER A 190 -3.77 10.42 15.94
CA SER A 190 -3.71 9.59 17.16
C SER A 190 -2.29 9.23 17.59
N LEU A 191 -1.27 9.56 16.79
CA LEU A 191 0.12 9.34 17.18
C LEU A 191 0.53 10.27 18.36
N PRO A 192 1.50 9.85 19.19
CA PRO A 192 2.15 10.73 20.16
C PRO A 192 3.04 11.78 19.46
N GLU A 193 3.49 12.80 20.20
CA GLU A 193 4.55 13.70 19.72
C GLU A 193 5.94 13.10 20.05
N PRO A 194 6.94 13.23 19.15
CA PRO A 194 6.95 14.06 17.94
C PRO A 194 6.41 13.39 16.65
N GLU A 195 6.01 12.12 16.70
CA GLU A 195 5.64 11.31 15.54
C GLU A 195 4.45 11.87 14.78
N ARG A 196 3.43 12.36 15.51
CA ARG A 196 2.22 12.98 14.95
C ARG A 196 2.55 14.18 14.08
N SER A 197 3.30 15.15 14.62
CA SER A 197 3.67 16.35 13.87
C SER A 197 4.49 15.99 12.62
N ALA A 198 5.39 15.01 12.74
CA ALA A 198 6.19 14.54 11.62
C ALA A 198 5.36 13.83 10.55
N ALA A 199 4.41 12.97 10.93
CA ALA A 199 3.50 12.29 10.00
C ALA A 199 2.57 13.26 9.26
N ILE A 200 2.01 14.26 9.97
CA ILE A 200 1.20 15.33 9.38
C ILE A 200 2.04 16.15 8.39
N TYR A 201 3.26 16.53 8.77
CA TYR A 201 4.17 17.28 7.91
C TYR A 201 4.49 16.50 6.63
N ARG A 202 4.91 15.23 6.75
CA ARG A 202 5.22 14.38 5.59
C ARG A 202 4.02 14.18 4.68
N SER A 203 2.84 13.96 5.25
CA SER A 203 1.59 13.90 4.50
C SER A 203 1.38 15.18 3.69
N ARG A 204 1.44 16.36 4.31
CA ARG A 204 1.19 17.64 3.62
C ARG A 204 2.27 18.02 2.60
N LYS A 205 3.52 17.61 2.84
CA LYS A 205 4.64 17.92 1.95
C LYS A 205 4.70 16.95 0.76
N TYR A 206 4.67 15.64 1.04
CA TYR A 206 4.93 14.58 0.07
C TYR A 206 3.70 13.75 -0.31
N GLY A 207 2.52 14.01 0.26
CA GLY A 207 1.30 13.24 -0.04
C GLY A 207 1.16 11.95 0.77
N SER A 208 2.14 11.57 1.60
CA SER A 208 2.11 10.32 2.37
C SER A 208 2.81 10.46 3.74
N PRO A 209 2.26 9.89 4.82
CA PRO A 209 2.91 9.89 6.14
C PRO A 209 4.07 8.88 6.22
N ASN A 210 4.09 7.86 5.36
CA ASN A 210 4.99 6.70 5.43
C ASN A 210 6.22 6.84 4.51
N VAL A 211 6.85 8.02 4.56
CA VAL A 211 8.07 8.34 3.81
C VAL A 211 9.17 8.81 4.75
N LYS A 212 10.43 8.90 4.26
CA LYS A 212 11.59 9.34 5.07
C LYS A 212 11.72 8.54 6.37
N GLU A 213 11.58 9.17 7.54
CA GLU A 213 11.65 8.51 8.85
C GLU A 213 10.44 7.62 9.14
N GLY A 214 9.30 7.89 8.50
CA GLY A 214 8.11 7.04 8.58
C GLY A 214 8.08 5.91 7.55
N PHE A 215 9.13 5.76 6.73
CA PHE A 215 9.19 4.70 5.73
C PHE A 215 9.31 3.33 6.39
N LEU A 216 8.34 2.46 6.11
CA LEU A 216 8.21 1.11 6.67
C LEU A 216 7.89 0.14 5.53
N PRO A 217 8.91 -0.50 4.92
CA PRO A 217 8.69 -1.41 3.79
C PRO A 217 7.99 -2.68 4.26
N HIS A 218 7.01 -3.13 3.49
CA HIS A 218 6.23 -4.34 3.77
C HIS A 218 5.78 -4.98 2.46
N LEU A 219 5.27 -6.21 2.55
CA LEU A 219 4.62 -6.91 1.46
C LEU A 219 3.18 -7.18 1.85
N THR A 220 2.21 -6.56 1.20
CA THR A 220 0.80 -6.89 1.44
C THR A 220 0.48 -8.26 0.84
N VAL A 221 0.06 -9.18 1.70
CA VAL A 221 -0.29 -10.56 1.34
C VAL A 221 -1.76 -10.87 1.56
N GLY A 222 -2.50 -9.98 2.24
CA GLY A 222 -3.94 -10.12 2.41
C GLY A 222 -4.67 -8.80 2.68
N PHE A 223 -5.93 -8.72 2.23
CA PHE A 223 -6.83 -7.60 2.48
C PHE A 223 -8.29 -8.07 2.54
N ASP A 224 -8.99 -7.71 3.64
CA ASP A 224 -10.43 -7.90 3.78
C ASP A 224 -11.14 -6.56 3.53
N ASP A 225 -12.13 -6.55 2.65
CA ASP A 225 -12.96 -5.37 2.46
C ASP A 225 -14.03 -5.30 3.56
N PRO A 226 -13.96 -4.31 4.47
CA PRO A 226 -14.92 -4.20 5.57
C PRO A 226 -16.35 -3.95 5.06
N SER A 227 -16.51 -3.45 3.83
CA SER A 227 -17.84 -3.22 3.24
C SER A 227 -18.54 -4.53 2.84
N ARG A 228 -17.78 -5.57 2.48
CA ARG A 228 -18.33 -6.89 2.11
C ARG A 228 -18.69 -7.75 3.32
N GLY A 229 -18.03 -7.53 4.46
CA GLY A 229 -18.33 -8.21 5.72
C GLY A 229 -19.68 -7.83 6.35
N SER A 230 -20.41 -6.85 5.79
CA SER A 230 -21.59 -6.26 6.42
C SER A 230 -22.93 -6.50 5.71
N ALA A 231 -23.03 -7.24 4.61
CA ALA A 231 -24.38 -7.61 4.13
C ALA A 231 -25.11 -8.58 5.09
N ALA A 232 -24.37 -9.35 5.91
CA ALA A 232 -24.91 -10.16 6.99
C ALA A 232 -24.85 -9.47 8.38
N SER A 233 -24.17 -8.32 8.51
CA SER A 233 -23.94 -7.63 9.79
C SER A 233 -24.48 -6.18 9.84
N ALA A 234 -24.97 -5.61 8.74
CA ALA A 234 -25.49 -4.24 8.67
C ALA A 234 -26.93 -4.07 9.18
N THR A 235 -27.56 -5.13 9.72
CA THR A 235 -28.66 -4.93 10.68
C THR A 235 -28.08 -4.72 12.08
N TYR A 236 -27.05 -3.86 12.19
CA TYR A 236 -26.51 -3.38 13.44
C TYR A 236 -27.45 -2.27 13.94
N HIS A 237 -28.63 -2.70 14.39
CA HIS A 237 -29.45 -1.89 15.27
C HIS A 237 -28.58 -1.51 16.46
N HIS A 238 -28.62 -0.23 16.81
CA HIS A 238 -27.98 0.41 17.96
C HIS A 238 -28.54 -0.16 19.29
N SER A 239 -28.34 -1.46 19.51
CA SER A 239 -28.65 -2.19 20.74
C SER A 239 -27.38 -2.24 21.56
N SER A 240 -27.41 -1.62 22.73
CA SER A 240 -26.31 -1.47 23.69
C SER A 240 -25.93 -2.77 24.41
N HIS A 241 -25.99 -3.92 23.73
CA HIS A 241 -25.48 -5.20 24.21
C HIS A 241 -24.47 -5.74 23.20
N ALA A 242 -23.30 -5.09 23.24
CA ALA A 242 -22.07 -5.52 22.61
C ALA A 242 -21.48 -6.68 23.43
N ASP A 243 -21.94 -7.89 23.17
CA ASP A 243 -21.30 -9.10 23.66
C ASP A 243 -21.65 -10.22 22.67
N MET A 244 -20.82 -10.38 21.64
CA MET A 244 -20.28 -11.66 21.15
C MET A 244 -19.55 -11.51 19.79
N ASN A 245 -18.22 -11.64 19.88
CA ASN A 245 -17.33 -12.31 18.93
C ASN A 245 -16.73 -11.55 17.72
N SER A 246 -16.42 -10.26 17.90
CA SER A 246 -15.43 -9.55 17.07
C SER A 246 -14.08 -10.31 16.97
N GLU A 247 -13.67 -10.98 18.04
CA GLU A 247 -12.42 -11.78 18.08
C GLU A 247 -12.38 -12.91 17.05
N THR A 248 -13.53 -13.53 16.74
CA THR A 248 -13.56 -14.67 15.79
C THR A 248 -13.33 -14.25 14.35
N SER A 249 -13.57 -12.98 14.00
CA SER A 249 -13.46 -12.51 12.61
C SER A 249 -12.01 -12.43 12.12
N MET A 250 -11.04 -12.24 13.03
CA MET A 250 -9.62 -12.12 12.67
C MET A 250 -8.82 -13.37 13.04
N GLN A 251 -9.36 -14.25 13.90
CA GLN A 251 -8.66 -15.44 14.36
C GLN A 251 -8.18 -16.35 13.22
N TRP A 252 -8.96 -16.47 12.13
CA TRP A 252 -8.54 -17.31 11.00
C TRP A 252 -7.30 -16.76 10.29
N ARG A 253 -7.14 -15.43 10.22
CA ARG A 253 -5.94 -14.77 9.65
C ARG A 253 -4.74 -15.02 10.54
N GLU A 254 -4.92 -14.84 11.85
CA GLU A 254 -3.87 -15.15 12.81
C GLU A 254 -3.44 -16.60 12.71
N ASN A 255 -4.38 -17.55 12.67
CA ASN A 255 -4.06 -18.98 12.52
C ASN A 255 -3.31 -19.28 11.21
N ALA A 256 -3.75 -18.69 10.09
CA ALA A 256 -3.08 -18.85 8.80
C ALA A 256 -1.65 -18.30 8.82
N MET A 257 -1.46 -17.12 9.41
CA MET A 257 -0.16 -16.47 9.48
C MET A 257 0.76 -17.09 10.52
N GLU A 258 0.24 -17.64 11.62
CA GLU A 258 1.01 -18.40 12.59
C GLU A 258 1.55 -19.69 11.94
N GLN A 259 0.71 -20.40 11.19
CA GLN A 259 1.13 -21.57 10.41
C GLN A 259 2.20 -21.22 9.37
N TRP A 260 2.07 -20.07 8.70
CA TRP A 260 3.09 -19.57 7.80
C TRP A 260 4.40 -19.23 8.55
N ASN A 261 4.29 -18.56 9.69
CA ASN A 261 5.41 -18.06 10.50
C ASN A 261 6.25 -19.22 11.05
N GLU A 262 5.61 -20.26 11.58
CA GLU A 262 6.28 -21.50 12.01
C GLU A 262 7.06 -22.14 10.86
N GLY A 263 6.44 -22.22 9.68
CA GLY A 263 7.09 -22.78 8.49
C GLY A 263 8.25 -21.94 7.97
N PHE A 264 8.18 -20.61 8.10
CA PHE A 264 9.23 -19.69 7.67
C PHE A 264 10.40 -19.64 8.65
N ALA A 265 10.14 -19.69 9.96
CA ALA A 265 11.16 -19.67 11.01
C ALA A 265 12.19 -20.80 10.83
N LEU A 266 11.77 -21.96 10.33
CA LEU A 266 12.65 -23.10 10.03
C LEU A 266 13.63 -22.83 8.87
N LEU A 267 13.30 -21.90 7.97
CA LEU A 267 14.09 -21.56 6.77
C LEU A 267 15.05 -20.39 6.99
N MET A 268 14.93 -19.67 8.10
CA MET A 268 15.73 -18.47 8.37
C MET A 268 17.23 -18.74 8.43
N ASN A 269 17.64 -19.95 8.83
CA ASN A 269 19.05 -20.34 8.87
C ASN A 269 19.71 -20.44 7.48
N ASP A 270 18.92 -20.61 6.42
CA ASP A 270 19.41 -20.79 5.05
C ASP A 270 19.52 -19.47 4.27
N GLY A 271 19.13 -18.34 4.88
CA GLY A 271 19.21 -17.01 4.28
C GLY A 271 18.17 -16.76 3.19
N CYS A 272 16.95 -16.38 3.59
CA CYS A 272 15.90 -15.96 2.66
C CYS A 272 16.08 -14.48 2.26
N GLY A 273 16.82 -14.23 1.19
CA GLY A 273 17.05 -12.88 0.67
C GLY A 273 16.83 -12.77 -0.84
N SER A 274 16.46 -11.57 -1.29
CA SER A 274 16.33 -11.21 -2.70
C SER A 274 17.10 -9.92 -3.00
N LYS A 275 17.57 -9.72 -4.23
CA LYS A 275 18.21 -8.45 -4.64
C LYS A 275 17.20 -7.58 -5.36
N VAL A 276 17.15 -6.29 -5.04
CA VAL A 276 16.38 -5.30 -5.80
C VAL A 276 16.87 -5.29 -7.26
N LYS A 277 16.02 -5.67 -8.21
CA LYS A 277 16.34 -5.69 -9.65
C LYS A 277 15.83 -4.48 -10.41
N GLY A 278 14.82 -3.81 -9.89
CA GLY A 278 14.23 -2.65 -10.55
C GLY A 278 13.17 -1.95 -9.73
N ILE A 279 12.75 -0.80 -10.24
CA ILE A 279 11.62 -0.01 -9.76
C ILE A 279 10.52 -0.06 -10.81
N ALA A 280 9.26 -0.13 -10.39
CA ALA A 280 8.11 -0.07 -11.27
C ALA A 280 7.11 0.98 -10.79
N VAL A 281 6.30 1.48 -11.72
CA VAL A 281 5.07 2.21 -11.43
C VAL A 281 3.90 1.36 -11.91
N GLY A 282 2.89 1.19 -11.07
CA GLY A 282 1.64 0.54 -11.42
C GLY A 282 0.43 1.27 -10.85
N ARG A 283 -0.75 0.94 -11.37
CA ARG A 283 -1.98 1.39 -10.73
C ARG A 283 -2.20 0.56 -9.47
N ASN A 284 -2.40 1.26 -8.37
CA ASN A 284 -2.79 0.63 -7.12
C ASN A 284 -4.21 0.07 -7.25
N SER A 285 -4.45 -0.97 -6.49
CA SER A 285 -5.66 -1.76 -6.41
C SER A 285 -6.12 -1.81 -4.95
N ILE A 286 -7.06 -2.70 -4.70
CA ILE A 286 -7.56 -3.05 -3.40
C ILE A 286 -6.39 -3.47 -2.49
N GLY A 287 -6.44 -3.04 -1.22
CA GLY A 287 -5.43 -3.39 -0.23
C GLY A 287 -4.06 -2.77 -0.45
N GLY A 288 -3.92 -1.73 -1.29
CA GLY A 288 -2.61 -1.16 -1.56
C GLY A 288 -1.74 -2.06 -2.45
N THR A 289 -2.36 -3.00 -3.18
CA THR A 289 -1.64 -3.92 -4.08
C THR A 289 -1.61 -3.40 -5.52
N VAL A 290 -0.75 -3.94 -6.39
CA VAL A 290 -0.66 -3.50 -7.79
C VAL A 290 -1.27 -4.57 -8.69
N LEU A 291 -2.13 -4.19 -9.64
CA LEU A 291 -2.70 -5.14 -10.61
C LEU A 291 -1.62 -5.65 -11.57
N ALA A 292 -1.60 -6.95 -11.83
CA ALA A 292 -0.61 -7.62 -12.70
C ALA A 292 -0.47 -6.98 -14.09
N ASN A 293 -1.58 -6.52 -14.66
CA ASN A 293 -1.63 -5.94 -16.00
C ASN A 293 -1.74 -4.40 -15.98
N SER A 294 -1.32 -3.75 -14.90
CA SER A 294 -1.39 -2.29 -14.74
C SER A 294 -0.03 -1.59 -14.66
N ARG A 295 1.06 -2.32 -14.93
CA ARG A 295 2.40 -1.77 -14.90
C ARG A 295 2.55 -0.73 -16.01
N MET A 296 2.89 0.49 -15.64
CA MET A 296 3.05 1.62 -16.55
C MET A 296 4.49 1.74 -17.04
N ARG A 297 5.47 1.51 -16.15
CA ARG A 297 6.90 1.60 -16.48
C ARG A 297 7.74 0.77 -15.52
N TYR A 298 8.89 0.32 -16.00
CA TYR A 298 9.92 -0.38 -15.23
C TYR A 298 11.29 0.27 -15.49
N TRP A 299 12.09 0.45 -14.44
CA TRP A 299 13.47 0.89 -14.48
C TRP A 299 14.35 -0.17 -13.84
N LYS A 300 15.25 -0.75 -14.62
CA LYS A 300 16.24 -1.70 -14.11
C LYS A 300 17.24 -0.98 -13.20
N VAL A 301 17.63 -1.65 -12.12
CA VAL A 301 18.57 -1.14 -11.13
C VAL A 301 19.79 -2.07 -11.07
N GLY A 302 20.98 -1.48 -11.05
CA GLY A 302 22.25 -2.21 -11.00
C GLY A 302 22.82 -2.55 -12.38
N ASN A 303 24.05 -3.07 -12.36
CA ASN A 303 24.84 -3.38 -13.56
C ASN A 303 24.71 -4.84 -14.01
N ASP A 304 23.71 -5.59 -13.51
CA ASP A 304 23.50 -6.96 -13.94
C ASP A 304 23.16 -6.95 -15.44
N LEU A 305 24.17 -7.14 -16.28
CA LEU A 305 24.13 -7.25 -17.75
C LEU A 305 23.41 -8.54 -18.20
N PHE A 306 22.38 -8.96 -17.47
CA PHE A 306 21.44 -9.94 -17.98
C PHE A 306 20.78 -9.34 -19.23
N LEU A 307 21.12 -9.96 -20.36
CA LEU A 307 20.62 -9.69 -21.69
C LEU A 307 19.08 -9.62 -21.64
N PRO A 308 18.46 -8.61 -22.27
CA PRO A 308 17.01 -8.50 -22.28
C PRO A 308 16.44 -9.73 -22.98
N HIS A 309 15.69 -10.55 -22.25
CA HIS A 309 14.64 -11.34 -22.89
C HIS A 309 13.55 -10.35 -23.30
N GLU A 310 13.67 -9.82 -24.51
CA GLU A 310 12.67 -9.00 -25.19
C GLU A 310 11.40 -9.81 -25.44
N HIS A 311 10.59 -10.06 -24.41
CA HIS A 311 9.21 -10.52 -24.55
C HIS A 311 8.32 -10.05 -23.39
N GLU A 312 8.61 -8.89 -22.79
CA GLU A 312 7.62 -8.21 -21.97
C GLU A 312 6.73 -7.38 -22.91
N ALA A 313 5.60 -7.98 -23.29
CA ALA A 313 4.60 -7.37 -24.16
C ALA A 313 4.17 -6.01 -23.58
N GLN A 314 4.38 -4.95 -24.35
CA GLN A 314 3.76 -3.65 -24.09
C GLN A 314 2.24 -3.79 -24.27
N ALA A 315 1.53 -4.10 -23.20
CA ALA A 315 0.10 -3.86 -23.11
C ALA A 315 -0.08 -2.39 -22.67
N VAL A 316 -0.49 -1.55 -23.62
CA VAL A 316 -1.03 -0.19 -23.38
C VAL A 316 -2.53 -0.31 -23.16
#